data_AF-A0A1J4KD40-F1
#
_entry.id   AF-A0A1J4KD40-F1
#
_cell.length_a   1.000
_cell.length_b   1.000
_cell.length_c   1.000
_cell.angle_alpha   90.00
_cell.angle_beta   90.00
_cell.angle_gamma   90.00
#
_symmetry.space_group_name_H-M   'P 1'
#
loop_
_entity.id
_entity.type
_entity.pdbx_description
1 polymer ?
#
loop_
_entity_poly.entity_id
_entity_poly.type
_entity_poly.pdbx_seq_one_letter_code
_entity_poly.pdbx_strand_id
1 'polypeptide(L)'
;MQFYNNLPFPQNAMIYNQQRMQFTNVNRCLQANANGNLIIEKPNPNLKFCRKLWFALKKTQENPALIPIIGLAWAFHGRSFIANSEILGNYLNLKSNSINTNFRQHYFGSIALTDKEFERDYPAILPNKKSWRKRPNSRCEFTIHTTEEQADKIPIKKKIHQSRSNRSRSNQKRKEKKKLLRAIKCYPNCLKRAIVSSPSLLNEVKRLMAAVSRNSRRWQFYFLKRVASDFASIFGRRRKIPAREFVNALIHAGVLNKSLLNIPPAKIEVIHRNLEWLLFTCFSIQDSPPKGQNEVRSEVNLSDAISLCLRFGLLPDIAAAIAEISLDKWPSSSDASSGFLPWFLPTRDSIFAFNLTRDNTFGWSIKLSGSAPDGFSFLRCEGENEESPGGLITTKIRFNAMARRLPPQPDSNQISNQNIDDTSNHNLQQRELNRNLSNDTLEYGRRFFVEGSEILADSWSELLSLLGVEIPLEFAPKSYFQIAESEVCANHSIILFKILHRMEKTVKLAGSLLHRDSISTFLNANSLMRQRFLKWQPSLNLIFSTILMNFQAI
;
A
#
# COMPACT_ATOMS: atom_id res chain seq x y z
N MET A 1 -32.78 2.29 -0.67
CA MET A 1 -32.15 1.43 -1.71
C MET A 1 -33.19 0.59 -2.46
N GLN A 2 -34.08 1.19 -3.26
CA GLN A 2 -35.11 0.44 -4.02
C GLN A 2 -35.44 1.06 -5.41
N PHE A 3 -34.52 1.77 -6.06
CA PHE A 3 -34.83 2.54 -7.28
C PHE A 3 -34.21 2.05 -8.61
N TYR A 4 -33.77 0.78 -8.72
CA TYR A 4 -33.06 0.30 -9.93
C TYR A 4 -33.71 -0.85 -10.73
N ASN A 5 -34.99 -1.19 -10.51
CA ASN A 5 -35.60 -2.35 -11.19
C ASN A 5 -36.42 -2.07 -12.47
N ASN A 6 -36.50 -0.83 -12.98
CA ASN A 6 -37.34 -0.50 -14.14
C ASN A 6 -36.55 0.14 -15.30
N LEU A 7 -35.45 -0.48 -15.74
CA LEU A 7 -34.89 -0.20 -17.06
C LEU A 7 -35.45 -1.23 -18.06
N PRO A 8 -35.97 -0.81 -19.23
CA PRO A 8 -36.51 -1.73 -20.22
C PRO A 8 -35.42 -2.70 -20.69
N PHE A 9 -35.73 -3.99 -20.66
CA PHE A 9 -34.90 -5.03 -21.27
C PHE A 9 -34.60 -4.64 -22.73
N PRO A 10 -33.33 -4.60 -23.16
CA PRO A 10 -33.01 -4.25 -24.53
C PRO A 10 -33.57 -5.33 -25.46
N GLN A 11 -34.30 -4.92 -26.52
CA GLN A 11 -34.84 -5.78 -27.60
C GLN A 11 -33.82 -6.80 -28.14
N ASN A 12 -32.52 -6.53 -27.99
CA ASN A 12 -31.41 -7.41 -28.35
C ASN A 12 -31.41 -8.77 -27.61
N ALA A 13 -31.92 -8.84 -26.37
CA ALA A 13 -32.01 -10.10 -25.62
C ALA A 13 -33.05 -11.06 -26.24
N MET A 14 -34.10 -10.51 -26.88
CA MET A 14 -35.16 -11.29 -27.52
C MET A 14 -34.69 -11.92 -28.84
N ILE A 15 -33.96 -11.14 -29.66
CA ILE A 15 -33.32 -11.63 -30.90
C ILE A 15 -32.31 -12.75 -30.57
N TYR A 16 -31.53 -12.58 -29.49
CA TYR A 16 -30.56 -13.58 -29.07
C TYR A 16 -31.21 -14.87 -28.53
N ASN A 17 -32.31 -14.78 -27.77
CA ASN A 17 -33.06 -15.96 -27.33
C ASN A 17 -33.74 -16.70 -28.49
N GLN A 18 -34.14 -15.99 -29.55
CA GLN A 18 -34.65 -16.58 -30.78
C GLN A 18 -33.54 -17.31 -31.57
N GLN A 19 -32.32 -16.75 -31.60
CA GLN A 19 -31.12 -17.41 -32.17
C GLN A 19 -30.67 -18.63 -31.35
N ARG A 20 -30.84 -18.61 -30.02
CA ARG A 20 -30.53 -19.74 -29.11
C ARG A 20 -31.38 -20.99 -29.41
N MET A 21 -32.64 -20.83 -29.83
CA MET A 21 -33.51 -21.96 -30.20
C MET A 21 -33.26 -22.51 -31.60
N GLN A 22 -32.55 -21.80 -32.49
CA GLN A 22 -32.23 -22.29 -33.83
C GLN A 22 -30.99 -23.20 -33.87
N PHE A 23 -30.13 -23.16 -32.84
CA PHE A 23 -28.94 -24.01 -32.76
C PHE A 23 -29.23 -25.51 -32.57
N THR A 24 -30.43 -25.88 -32.13
CA THR A 24 -30.83 -27.30 -31.99
C THR A 24 -31.45 -27.90 -33.26
N ASN A 25 -31.65 -27.11 -34.32
CA ASN A 25 -32.31 -27.53 -35.57
C ASN A 25 -31.46 -27.29 -36.85
N VAL A 26 -30.13 -27.33 -36.72
CA VAL A 26 -29.15 -26.87 -37.72
C VAL A 26 -29.14 -27.64 -39.06
N ASN A 27 -29.89 -28.73 -39.22
CA ASN A 27 -29.83 -29.56 -40.43
C ASN A 27 -30.71 -29.12 -41.61
N ARG A 28 -31.49 -28.02 -41.53
CA ARG A 28 -32.48 -27.69 -42.59
C ARG A 28 -32.22 -26.48 -43.50
N CYS A 29 -31.19 -25.66 -43.26
CA CYS A 29 -31.00 -24.39 -44.02
C CYS A 29 -29.74 -24.32 -44.88
N LEU A 30 -29.15 -25.46 -45.23
CA LEU A 30 -27.92 -25.50 -46.01
C LEU A 30 -28.24 -26.00 -47.41
N GLN A 31 -28.15 -25.11 -48.40
CA GLN A 31 -28.20 -25.51 -49.80
C GLN A 31 -26.93 -26.32 -50.10
N ALA A 32 -27.08 -27.64 -50.05
CA ALA A 32 -26.09 -28.57 -50.55
C ALA A 32 -26.15 -28.55 -52.08
N ASN A 33 -24.99 -28.55 -52.73
CA ASN A 33 -24.96 -28.90 -54.15
C ASN A 33 -25.33 -30.38 -54.34
N ALA A 34 -25.44 -30.82 -55.59
CA ALA A 34 -25.75 -32.21 -55.93
C ALA A 34 -24.82 -33.25 -55.25
N ASN A 35 -23.65 -32.82 -54.74
CA ASN A 35 -22.67 -33.67 -54.06
C ASN A 35 -22.72 -33.56 -52.53
N GLY A 36 -23.72 -32.91 -51.94
CA GLY A 36 -23.82 -32.76 -50.48
C GLY A 36 -22.93 -31.67 -49.87
N ASN A 37 -22.13 -30.96 -50.68
CA ASN A 37 -21.21 -29.94 -50.17
C ASN A 37 -21.95 -28.61 -49.97
N LEU A 38 -21.78 -28.01 -48.79
CA LEU A 38 -22.22 -26.64 -48.52
C LEU A 38 -21.54 -25.67 -49.48
N ILE A 39 -22.30 -25.03 -50.37
CA ILE A 39 -21.79 -23.88 -51.12
C ILE A 39 -21.96 -22.65 -50.23
N ILE A 40 -20.88 -22.25 -49.57
CA ILE A 40 -20.83 -20.95 -48.90
C ILE A 40 -20.28 -19.94 -49.90
N GLU A 41 -21.16 -19.09 -50.41
CA GLU A 41 -20.77 -17.96 -51.25
C GLU A 41 -19.71 -17.11 -50.54
N LYS A 42 -18.52 -17.05 -51.15
CA LYS A 42 -17.40 -16.24 -50.70
C LYS A 42 -17.61 -14.78 -51.10
N PRO A 43 -17.17 -13.81 -50.28
CA PRO A 43 -17.27 -12.41 -50.64
C PRO A 43 -16.38 -12.09 -51.84
N ASN A 44 -16.81 -11.14 -52.67
CA ASN A 44 -16.06 -10.73 -53.86
C ASN A 44 -14.61 -10.32 -53.49
N PRO A 45 -13.59 -10.91 -54.14
CA PRO A 45 -12.18 -10.68 -53.81
C PRO A 45 -11.74 -9.21 -53.98
N ASN A 46 -12.45 -8.42 -54.78
CA ASN A 46 -12.14 -7.00 -55.02
C ASN A 46 -12.65 -6.06 -53.93
N LEU A 47 -13.48 -6.56 -52.98
CA LEU A 47 -13.96 -5.75 -51.87
C LEU A 47 -12.85 -5.40 -50.88
N LYS A 48 -12.93 -4.20 -50.30
CA LYS A 48 -12.09 -3.80 -49.16
C LYS A 48 -12.29 -4.78 -48.00
N PHE A 49 -11.24 -4.97 -47.19
CA PHE A 49 -11.27 -5.91 -46.06
C PHE A 49 -12.44 -5.66 -45.09
N CYS A 50 -12.74 -4.40 -44.77
CA CYS A 50 -13.85 -4.07 -43.87
C CYS A 50 -15.23 -4.40 -44.45
N ARG A 51 -15.43 -4.25 -45.77
CA ARG A 51 -16.67 -4.69 -46.45
C ARG A 51 -16.80 -6.21 -46.42
N LYS A 52 -15.71 -6.95 -46.69
CA LYS A 52 -15.69 -8.43 -46.57
C LYS A 52 -16.05 -8.90 -45.16
N LEU A 53 -15.49 -8.23 -44.15
CA LEU A 53 -15.77 -8.49 -42.74
C LEU A 53 -17.24 -8.25 -42.40
N TRP A 54 -17.81 -7.14 -42.88
CA TRP A 54 -19.21 -6.80 -42.69
C TRP A 54 -20.15 -7.84 -43.31
N PHE A 55 -19.92 -8.25 -44.56
CA PHE A 55 -20.69 -9.32 -45.21
C PHE A 55 -20.62 -10.64 -44.44
N ALA A 56 -19.43 -11.03 -43.99
CA ALA A 56 -19.24 -12.26 -43.21
C ALA A 56 -20.03 -12.20 -41.89
N LEU A 57 -20.01 -11.06 -41.20
CA LEU A 57 -20.76 -10.85 -39.96
C LEU A 57 -22.27 -10.90 -40.17
N LYS A 58 -22.78 -10.31 -41.27
CA LYS A 58 -24.21 -10.41 -41.65
C LYS A 58 -24.63 -11.85 -41.90
N LYS A 59 -23.84 -12.62 -42.65
CA LYS A 59 -24.12 -14.05 -42.88
C LYS A 59 -24.17 -14.86 -41.57
N THR A 60 -23.23 -14.62 -40.66
CA THR A 60 -23.23 -15.31 -39.35
C THR A 60 -24.32 -14.83 -38.40
N GLN A 61 -24.85 -13.62 -38.61
CA GLN A 61 -25.97 -13.07 -37.84
C GLN A 61 -27.29 -13.71 -38.29
N GLU A 62 -27.47 -13.91 -39.59
CA GLU A 62 -28.64 -14.56 -40.20
C GLU A 62 -28.63 -16.07 -39.98
N ASN A 63 -27.43 -16.69 -40.03
CA ASN A 63 -27.25 -18.12 -39.82
C ASN A 63 -26.07 -18.40 -38.87
N PRO A 64 -26.34 -18.51 -37.55
CA PRO A 64 -25.31 -18.78 -36.54
C PRO A 64 -24.55 -20.11 -36.72
N ALA A 65 -25.11 -21.09 -37.44
CA ALA A 65 -24.42 -22.35 -37.73
C ALA A 65 -23.17 -22.15 -38.61
N LEU A 66 -23.06 -21.01 -39.30
CA LEU A 66 -21.89 -20.67 -40.10
C LEU A 66 -20.72 -20.11 -39.28
N ILE A 67 -20.89 -19.79 -37.99
CA ILE A 67 -19.83 -19.20 -37.15
C ILE A 67 -18.56 -20.07 -37.13
N PRO A 68 -18.62 -21.40 -36.92
CA PRO A 68 -17.43 -22.25 -36.92
C PRO A 68 -16.74 -22.35 -38.29
N ILE A 69 -17.47 -22.08 -39.38
CA ILE A 69 -16.98 -22.18 -40.76
C ILE A 69 -16.37 -20.85 -41.23
N ILE A 70 -17.00 -19.73 -40.88
CA ILE A 70 -16.57 -18.37 -41.26
C ILE A 70 -15.53 -17.82 -40.26
N GLY A 71 -15.60 -18.21 -38.99
CA GLY A 71 -14.67 -17.77 -37.96
C GLY A 71 -14.94 -16.37 -37.41
N LEU A 72 -16.20 -15.91 -37.45
CA LEU A 72 -16.64 -14.58 -37.01
C LEU A 72 -18.02 -14.65 -36.35
N ALA A 73 -18.28 -13.78 -35.37
CA ALA A 73 -19.61 -13.52 -34.82
C ALA A 73 -19.64 -12.18 -34.08
N TRP A 74 -20.79 -11.51 -34.05
CA TRP A 74 -20.99 -10.34 -33.19
C TRP A 74 -20.97 -10.74 -31.71
N ALA A 75 -20.32 -9.92 -30.87
CA ALA A 75 -20.48 -10.04 -29.42
C ALA A 75 -21.89 -9.63 -29.00
N PHE A 76 -22.37 -10.16 -27.87
CA PHE A 76 -23.73 -9.94 -27.37
C PHE A 76 -24.16 -8.46 -27.34
N HIS A 77 -23.24 -7.56 -26.98
CA HIS A 77 -23.51 -6.12 -26.91
C HIS A 77 -23.50 -5.39 -28.27
N GLY A 78 -23.21 -6.08 -29.39
CA GLY A 78 -23.29 -5.53 -30.75
C GLY A 78 -22.28 -4.43 -31.11
N ARG A 79 -21.33 -4.09 -30.22
CA ARG A 79 -20.29 -3.03 -30.44
C ARG A 79 -18.90 -3.57 -30.77
N SER A 80 -18.75 -4.88 -30.79
CA SER A 80 -17.53 -5.56 -31.19
C SER A 80 -17.89 -6.95 -31.69
N PHE A 81 -16.96 -7.62 -32.35
CA PHE A 81 -17.13 -8.99 -32.80
C PHE A 81 -15.99 -9.86 -32.27
N ILE A 82 -16.19 -11.17 -32.28
CA ILE A 82 -15.13 -12.15 -32.06
C ILE A 82 -14.65 -12.69 -33.41
N ALA A 83 -13.36 -13.01 -33.50
CA ALA A 83 -12.77 -13.57 -34.70
C ALA A 83 -11.74 -14.64 -34.35
N ASN A 84 -11.76 -15.73 -35.11
CA ASN A 84 -10.66 -16.66 -35.23
C ASN A 84 -9.93 -16.38 -36.56
N SER A 85 -8.73 -15.78 -36.48
CA SER A 85 -8.00 -15.30 -37.66
C SER A 85 -7.58 -16.42 -38.62
N GLU A 86 -7.48 -17.67 -38.14
CA GLU A 86 -7.15 -18.82 -38.98
C GLU A 86 -8.35 -19.27 -39.81
N ILE A 87 -9.50 -19.50 -39.16
CA ILE A 87 -10.75 -19.89 -39.83
C ILE A 87 -11.20 -18.79 -40.80
N LEU A 88 -11.18 -17.53 -40.35
CA LEU A 88 -11.50 -16.39 -41.20
C LEU A 88 -10.53 -16.23 -42.37
N GLY A 89 -9.25 -16.55 -42.15
CA GLY A 89 -8.24 -16.58 -43.18
C GLY A 89 -8.59 -17.58 -44.28
N ASN A 90 -8.95 -18.80 -43.91
CA ASN A 90 -9.38 -19.84 -44.86
C ASN A 90 -10.63 -19.42 -45.63
N TYR A 91 -11.62 -18.83 -44.95
CA TYR A 91 -12.84 -18.32 -45.59
C TYR A 91 -12.56 -17.22 -46.63
N LEU A 92 -11.67 -16.27 -46.29
CA LEU A 92 -11.31 -15.14 -47.15
C LEU A 92 -10.14 -15.42 -48.12
N ASN A 93 -9.59 -16.63 -48.11
CA ASN A 93 -8.37 -17.01 -48.84
C ASN A 93 -7.16 -16.10 -48.53
N LEU A 94 -6.93 -15.84 -47.25
CA LEU A 94 -5.82 -15.04 -46.73
C LEU A 94 -5.10 -15.78 -45.60
N LYS A 95 -3.77 -15.64 -45.51
CA LYS A 95 -3.01 -16.16 -44.36
C LYS A 95 -3.48 -15.49 -43.07
N SER A 96 -3.52 -16.22 -41.95
CA SER A 96 -3.89 -15.70 -40.62
C SER A 96 -3.10 -14.43 -40.22
N ASN A 97 -1.81 -14.37 -40.58
CA ASN A 97 -0.97 -13.18 -40.37
C ASN A 97 -1.42 -11.96 -41.18
N SER A 98 -1.95 -12.16 -42.39
CA SER A 98 -2.53 -11.10 -43.22
C SER A 98 -3.83 -10.59 -42.62
N ILE A 99 -4.70 -11.48 -42.13
CA ILE A 99 -5.93 -11.12 -41.39
C ILE A 99 -5.60 -10.26 -40.17
N ASN A 100 -4.65 -10.69 -39.33
CA ASN A 100 -4.21 -9.91 -38.17
C ASN A 100 -3.59 -8.56 -38.54
N THR A 101 -2.89 -8.49 -39.67
CA THR A 101 -2.34 -7.22 -40.18
C THR A 101 -3.44 -6.29 -40.65
N ASN A 102 -4.44 -6.79 -41.37
CA ASN A 102 -5.61 -6.02 -41.79
C ASN A 102 -6.41 -5.50 -40.58
N PHE A 103 -6.66 -6.33 -39.56
CA PHE A 103 -7.30 -5.86 -38.32
C PHE A 103 -6.56 -4.67 -37.69
N ARG A 104 -5.23 -4.77 -37.55
CA ARG A 104 -4.41 -3.67 -37.01
C ARG A 104 -4.41 -2.42 -37.91
N GLN A 105 -4.42 -2.60 -39.22
CA GLN A 105 -4.47 -1.50 -40.17
C GLN A 105 -5.81 -0.75 -40.11
N HIS A 106 -6.90 -1.45 -39.79
CA HIS A 106 -8.24 -0.87 -39.65
C HIS A 106 -8.65 -0.58 -38.19
N TYR A 107 -7.67 -0.46 -37.28
CA TYR A 107 -7.88 -0.08 -35.87
C TYR A 107 -8.72 -1.05 -35.02
N PHE A 108 -8.87 -2.30 -35.47
CA PHE A 108 -9.46 -3.37 -34.67
C PHE A 108 -8.44 -3.90 -33.66
N GLY A 109 -8.77 -3.77 -32.38
CA GLY A 109 -7.98 -4.26 -31.25
C GLY A 109 -7.91 -5.78 -31.19
N SER A 110 -7.22 -6.30 -30.19
CA SER A 110 -7.14 -7.74 -29.92
C SER A 110 -7.24 -7.94 -28.42
N ILE A 111 -8.42 -8.30 -27.94
CA ILE A 111 -8.67 -8.58 -26.52
C ILE A 111 -8.89 -10.09 -26.38
N ALA A 112 -8.20 -10.71 -25.42
CA ALA A 112 -8.45 -12.10 -25.06
C ALA A 112 -9.81 -12.20 -24.38
N LEU A 113 -10.61 -13.19 -24.77
CA LEU A 113 -11.88 -13.49 -24.11
C LEU A 113 -11.58 -14.26 -22.83
N THR A 114 -12.28 -13.94 -21.75
CA THR A 114 -12.31 -14.78 -20.55
C THR A 114 -13.23 -15.99 -20.79
N ASP A 115 -12.99 -17.10 -20.09
CA ASP A 115 -13.83 -18.31 -20.22
C ASP A 115 -15.30 -18.00 -19.91
N LYS A 116 -15.56 -17.15 -18.90
CA LYS A 116 -16.91 -16.69 -18.53
C LYS A 116 -17.60 -15.90 -19.64
N GLU A 117 -16.90 -14.99 -20.31
CA GLU A 117 -17.45 -14.25 -21.46
C GLU A 117 -17.76 -15.19 -22.63
N PHE A 118 -16.89 -16.18 -22.84
CA PHE A 118 -17.06 -17.16 -23.90
C PHE A 118 -18.30 -18.04 -23.68
N GLU A 119 -18.46 -18.58 -22.47
CA GLU A 119 -19.60 -19.43 -22.10
C GLU A 119 -20.93 -18.67 -22.13
N ARG A 120 -20.92 -17.40 -21.69
CA ARG A 120 -22.11 -16.56 -21.70
C ARG A 120 -22.55 -16.20 -23.12
N ASP A 121 -21.61 -15.79 -23.98
CA ASP A 121 -21.93 -15.21 -25.28
C ASP A 121 -21.97 -16.26 -26.40
N TYR A 122 -21.32 -17.42 -26.23
CA TYR A 122 -21.18 -18.49 -27.23
C TYR A 122 -21.23 -19.89 -26.58
N PRO A 123 -22.40 -20.33 -26.09
CA PRO A 123 -22.54 -21.60 -25.39
C PRO A 123 -22.34 -22.82 -26.31
N ALA A 124 -22.45 -22.67 -27.64
CA ALA A 124 -22.09 -23.70 -28.60
C ALA A 124 -20.56 -23.87 -28.66
N ILE A 125 -20.07 -25.11 -28.73
CA ILE A 125 -18.64 -25.43 -28.72
C ILE A 125 -17.98 -24.90 -30.01
N LEU A 126 -17.54 -23.65 -29.97
CA LEU A 126 -16.65 -23.10 -30.99
C LEU A 126 -15.29 -23.81 -30.91
N PRO A 127 -14.69 -24.18 -32.06
CA PRO A 127 -13.42 -24.89 -32.08
C PRO A 127 -12.29 -24.02 -31.55
N ASN A 128 -11.38 -24.61 -30.78
CA ASN A 128 -10.13 -23.99 -30.31
C ASN A 128 -10.33 -22.62 -29.62
N LYS A 129 -10.98 -22.61 -28.45
CA LYS A 129 -11.33 -21.39 -27.67
C LYS A 129 -10.19 -20.36 -27.55
N LYS A 130 -8.93 -20.83 -27.40
CA LYS A 130 -7.73 -19.98 -27.23
C LYS A 130 -7.43 -19.08 -28.44
N SER A 131 -7.88 -19.46 -29.63
CA SER A 131 -7.62 -18.76 -30.89
C SER A 131 -8.63 -17.65 -31.20
N TRP A 132 -9.74 -17.58 -30.46
CA TRP A 132 -10.74 -16.54 -30.61
C TRP A 132 -10.33 -15.27 -29.85
N ARG A 133 -10.48 -14.11 -30.52
CA ARG A 133 -10.18 -12.79 -29.94
C ARG A 133 -11.33 -11.84 -30.18
N LYS A 134 -11.65 -11.02 -29.17
CA LYS A 134 -12.59 -9.90 -29.28
C LYS A 134 -11.93 -8.73 -29.99
N ARG A 135 -12.62 -8.14 -30.96
CA ARG A 135 -12.13 -7.12 -31.90
C ARG A 135 -12.97 -5.84 -31.81
N PRO A 136 -12.73 -4.97 -30.81
CA PRO A 136 -13.33 -3.64 -30.80
C PRO A 136 -12.60 -2.73 -31.80
N ASN A 137 -13.31 -1.81 -32.46
CA ASN A 137 -12.67 -0.77 -33.26
C ASN A 137 -12.43 0.47 -32.38
N SER A 138 -11.20 0.98 -32.37
CA SER A 138 -10.79 2.10 -31.50
C SER A 138 -10.99 3.49 -32.12
N ARG A 139 -11.34 3.57 -33.41
CA ARG A 139 -11.44 4.85 -34.13
C ARG A 139 -12.79 5.12 -34.76
N CYS A 140 -13.52 4.08 -35.15
CA CYS A 140 -14.81 4.21 -35.80
C CYS A 140 -15.81 3.30 -35.09
N GLU A 141 -17.07 3.71 -35.10
CA GLU A 141 -18.15 2.87 -34.61
C GLU A 141 -18.41 1.75 -35.62
N PHE A 142 -18.01 0.52 -35.28
CA PHE A 142 -18.27 -0.69 -36.07
C PHE A 142 -19.14 -1.64 -35.25
N THR A 143 -20.45 -1.45 -35.39
CA THR A 143 -21.51 -2.12 -34.63
C THR A 143 -22.37 -3.01 -35.53
N ILE A 144 -23.28 -3.77 -34.93
CA ILE A 144 -24.26 -4.61 -35.63
C ILE A 144 -25.19 -3.82 -36.57
N HIS A 145 -25.32 -2.51 -36.35
CA HIS A 145 -26.12 -1.59 -37.17
C HIS A 145 -25.30 -0.87 -38.26
N THR A 146 -24.00 -1.14 -38.37
CA THR A 146 -23.15 -0.54 -39.42
C THR A 146 -23.74 -0.86 -40.79
N THR A 147 -23.86 0.12 -41.68
CA THR A 147 -24.25 -0.10 -43.08
C THR A 147 -23.05 -0.51 -43.94
N GLU A 148 -23.31 -1.01 -45.14
CA GLU A 148 -22.25 -1.40 -46.06
C GLU A 148 -21.34 -0.20 -46.44
N GLU A 149 -21.93 0.97 -46.67
CA GLU A 149 -21.23 2.21 -47.00
C GLU A 149 -20.35 2.69 -45.85
N GLN A 150 -20.83 2.55 -44.61
CA GLN A 150 -20.06 2.88 -43.42
C GLN A 150 -18.87 1.93 -43.25
N ALA A 151 -19.06 0.63 -43.50
CA ALA A 151 -17.99 -0.35 -43.47
C ALA A 151 -16.91 -0.06 -44.53
N ASP A 152 -17.29 0.44 -45.71
CA ASP A 152 -16.35 0.80 -46.78
C ASP A 152 -15.52 2.06 -46.49
N LYS A 153 -16.05 2.94 -45.63
CA LYS A 153 -15.42 4.20 -45.19
C LYS A 153 -14.45 4.04 -44.01
N ILE A 154 -14.30 2.84 -43.43
CA ILE A 154 -13.38 2.61 -42.31
C ILE A 154 -11.93 2.92 -42.73
N PRO A 155 -11.24 3.84 -42.04
CA PRO A 155 -9.93 4.32 -42.45
C PRO A 155 -8.87 3.22 -42.33
N ILE A 156 -8.01 3.14 -43.34
CA ILE A 156 -6.77 2.38 -43.28
C ILE A 156 -5.72 3.26 -42.62
N LYS A 157 -5.04 2.74 -41.60
CA LYS A 157 -3.84 3.34 -41.03
C LYS A 157 -2.82 3.51 -42.14
N LYS A 158 -2.75 4.72 -42.71
CA LYS A 158 -1.75 5.07 -43.72
C LYS A 158 -0.41 4.59 -43.20
N LYS A 159 0.28 3.73 -43.97
CA LYS A 159 1.67 3.38 -43.69
C LYS A 159 2.42 4.70 -43.74
N ILE A 160 2.58 5.37 -42.60
CA ILE A 160 3.56 6.45 -42.44
C ILE A 160 4.85 5.80 -42.94
N HIS A 161 5.39 6.25 -44.07
CA HIS A 161 6.56 5.66 -44.71
C HIS A 161 7.67 5.52 -43.65
N GLN A 162 7.79 4.33 -43.05
CA GLN A 162 8.70 4.05 -41.96
C GLN A 162 10.14 3.82 -42.45
N SER A 163 10.41 4.07 -43.74
CA SER A 163 11.71 3.88 -44.39
C SER A 163 12.80 4.87 -43.96
N ARG A 164 12.51 5.87 -43.10
CA ARG A 164 13.56 6.71 -42.44
C ARG A 164 13.46 6.78 -40.90
N SER A 165 12.48 6.12 -40.27
CA SER A 165 12.17 6.36 -38.84
C SER A 165 12.96 5.51 -37.84
N ASN A 166 13.61 4.42 -38.25
CA ASN A 166 14.33 3.55 -37.31
C ASN A 166 15.62 4.21 -36.76
N ARG A 167 16.33 5.04 -37.55
CA ARG A 167 17.42 5.90 -37.02
C ARG A 167 16.89 7.02 -36.10
N SER A 168 15.69 7.54 -36.37
CA SER A 168 15.08 8.57 -35.50
C SER A 168 14.67 8.02 -34.13
N ARG A 169 14.14 6.78 -34.08
CA ARG A 169 13.70 6.13 -32.83
C ARG A 169 14.86 5.76 -31.91
N SER A 170 15.98 5.29 -32.46
CA SER A 170 17.18 5.00 -31.64
C SER A 170 17.80 6.27 -31.07
N ASN A 171 17.84 7.35 -31.86
CA ASN A 171 18.30 8.66 -31.41
C ASN A 171 17.34 9.28 -30.38
N GLN A 172 16.02 9.12 -30.55
CA GLN A 172 15.03 9.58 -29.58
C GLN A 172 15.14 8.84 -28.25
N LYS A 173 15.22 7.50 -28.26
CA LYS A 173 15.45 6.71 -27.03
C LYS A 173 16.75 7.09 -26.33
N ARG A 174 17.83 7.36 -27.08
CA ARG A 174 19.10 7.86 -26.51
C ARG A 174 18.95 9.25 -25.90
N LYS A 175 18.24 10.17 -26.56
CA LYS A 175 17.96 11.53 -26.04
C LYS A 175 17.11 11.47 -24.76
N GLU A 176 16.06 10.66 -24.75
CA GLU A 176 15.19 10.44 -23.57
C GLU A 176 15.97 9.83 -22.41
N LYS A 177 16.81 8.81 -22.66
CA LYS A 177 17.68 8.22 -21.63
C LYS A 177 18.67 9.24 -21.07
N LYS A 178 19.31 10.07 -21.91
CA LYS A 178 20.21 11.15 -21.45
C LYS A 178 19.45 12.20 -20.63
N LYS A 179 18.23 12.59 -21.03
CA LYS A 179 17.37 13.51 -20.28
C LYS A 179 17.01 12.94 -18.91
N LEU A 180 16.64 11.65 -18.85
CA LEU A 180 16.36 10.95 -17.60
C LEU A 180 17.59 10.90 -16.68
N LEU A 181 18.76 10.52 -17.20
CA LEU A 181 20.01 10.45 -16.44
C LEU A 181 20.41 11.81 -15.84
N ARG A 182 20.21 12.90 -16.59
CA ARG A 182 20.41 14.27 -16.08
C ARG A 182 19.41 14.60 -14.98
N ALA A 183 18.13 14.29 -15.18
CA ALA A 183 17.07 14.57 -14.21
C ALA A 183 17.25 13.81 -12.89
N ILE A 184 17.87 12.62 -12.92
CA ILE A 184 18.11 11.82 -11.73
C ILE A 184 19.48 12.05 -11.09
N LYS A 185 20.34 12.93 -11.64
CA LYS A 185 21.73 13.11 -11.19
C LYS A 185 21.83 13.38 -9.68
N CYS A 186 20.89 14.16 -9.15
CA CYS A 186 20.82 14.57 -7.75
C CYS A 186 20.19 13.53 -6.82
N TYR A 187 19.71 12.37 -7.30
CA TYR A 187 19.11 11.35 -6.45
C TYR A 187 20.14 10.32 -5.94
N PRO A 188 19.84 9.62 -4.83
CA PRO A 188 20.65 8.51 -4.32
C PRO A 188 20.76 7.35 -5.32
N ASN A 189 21.86 6.60 -5.30
CA ASN A 189 22.13 5.52 -6.27
C ASN A 189 21.13 4.34 -6.17
N CYS A 190 20.62 4.03 -4.98
CA CYS A 190 19.53 3.07 -4.79
C CYS A 190 18.27 3.48 -5.57
N LEU A 191 17.82 4.73 -5.39
CA LEU A 191 16.65 5.27 -6.08
C LEU A 191 16.87 5.47 -7.59
N LYS A 192 18.07 5.88 -8.03
CA LYS A 192 18.41 5.98 -9.46
C LYS A 192 18.17 4.65 -10.19
N ARG A 193 18.58 3.52 -9.59
CA ARG A 193 18.37 2.18 -10.17
C ARG A 193 16.88 1.84 -10.29
N ALA A 194 16.08 2.20 -9.28
CA ALA A 194 14.64 2.02 -9.31
C ALA A 194 13.97 2.90 -10.38
N ILE A 195 14.40 4.15 -10.55
CA ILE A 195 13.86 5.07 -11.57
C ILE A 195 14.24 4.64 -12.99
N VAL A 196 15.48 4.22 -13.23
CA VAL A 196 15.90 3.70 -14.54
C VAL A 196 15.07 2.48 -14.93
N SER A 197 14.71 1.68 -13.93
CA SER A 197 13.86 0.50 -14.05
C SER A 197 12.39 0.83 -14.31
N SER A 198 11.88 1.92 -13.75
CA SER A 198 10.50 2.39 -13.89
C SER A 198 10.47 3.93 -14.00
N PRO A 199 10.51 4.51 -15.20
CA PRO A 199 10.60 5.96 -15.37
C PRO A 199 9.42 6.75 -14.79
N SER A 200 8.23 6.14 -14.66
CA SER A 200 7.06 6.79 -14.04
C SER A 200 7.29 7.14 -12.57
N LEU A 201 8.11 6.34 -11.87
CA LEU A 201 8.49 6.56 -10.47
C LEU A 201 9.11 7.94 -10.26
N LEU A 202 9.85 8.47 -11.25
CA LEU A 202 10.43 9.81 -11.13
C LEU A 202 9.37 10.89 -10.97
N ASN A 203 8.27 10.80 -11.72
CA ASN A 203 7.20 11.79 -11.66
C ASN A 203 6.43 11.67 -10.34
N GLU A 204 6.21 10.44 -9.87
CA GLU A 204 5.56 10.17 -8.58
C GLU A 204 6.39 10.71 -7.41
N VAL A 205 7.70 10.41 -7.39
CA VAL A 205 8.62 10.91 -6.35
C VAL A 205 8.71 12.43 -6.40
N LYS A 206 8.82 13.04 -7.58
CA LYS A 206 8.82 14.51 -7.71
C LYS A 206 7.53 15.12 -7.17
N ARG A 207 6.38 14.55 -7.51
CA ARG A 207 5.08 15.02 -7.02
C ARG A 207 4.99 14.91 -5.50
N LEU A 208 5.39 13.76 -4.93
CA LEU A 208 5.42 13.57 -3.48
C LEU A 208 6.35 14.58 -2.79
N MET A 209 7.59 14.70 -3.25
CA MET A 209 8.58 15.61 -2.64
C MET A 209 8.22 17.09 -2.80
N ALA A 210 7.54 17.47 -3.89
CA ALA A 210 7.06 18.83 -4.09
C ALA A 210 5.94 19.23 -3.11
N ALA A 211 5.19 18.25 -2.59
CA ALA A 211 4.11 18.46 -1.63
C ALA A 211 4.56 18.44 -0.16
N VAL A 212 5.80 18.03 0.11
CA VAL A 212 6.37 18.00 1.48
C VAL A 212 6.67 19.44 1.92
N SER A 213 6.24 19.81 3.13
CA SER A 213 6.44 21.16 3.69
C SER A 213 7.92 21.55 3.77
N ARG A 214 8.78 20.58 4.06
CA ARG A 214 10.22 20.75 4.14
C ARG A 214 10.88 20.67 2.76
N ASN A 215 11.22 21.83 2.23
CA ASN A 215 11.76 21.93 0.88
C ASN A 215 13.31 21.98 0.81
N SER A 216 14.01 21.65 1.91
CA SER A 216 15.48 21.60 1.83
C SER A 216 15.91 20.40 0.98
N ARG A 217 16.60 20.68 -0.12
CA ARG A 217 17.13 19.64 -1.04
C ARG A 217 17.99 18.62 -0.31
N ARG A 218 18.72 19.06 0.72
CA ARG A 218 19.57 18.21 1.56
C ARG A 218 18.72 17.19 2.32
N TRP A 219 17.67 17.63 3.01
CA TRP A 219 16.76 16.72 3.73
C TRP A 219 16.10 15.72 2.78
N GLN A 220 15.56 16.18 1.66
CA GLN A 220 14.92 15.31 0.65
C GLN A 220 15.89 14.24 0.15
N PHE A 221 17.15 14.61 -0.12
CA PHE A 221 18.17 13.66 -0.54
C PHE A 221 18.43 12.57 0.52
N TYR A 222 18.63 12.95 1.78
CA TYR A 222 18.90 11.99 2.85
C TYR A 222 17.70 11.10 3.16
N PHE A 223 16.49 11.68 3.21
CA PHE A 223 15.25 10.93 3.39
C PHE A 223 15.08 9.88 2.29
N LEU A 224 15.16 10.29 1.01
CA LEU A 224 15.05 9.36 -0.11
C LEU A 224 16.18 8.32 -0.14
N LYS A 225 17.39 8.69 0.31
CA LYS A 225 18.52 7.75 0.41
C LYS A 225 18.19 6.67 1.43
N ARG A 226 17.68 7.07 2.60
CA ARG A 226 17.34 6.17 3.69
C ARG A 226 16.19 5.24 3.30
N VAL A 227 15.06 5.79 2.88
CA VAL A 227 13.88 4.99 2.49
C VAL A 227 14.21 4.01 1.35
N ALA A 228 14.91 4.46 0.31
CA ALA A 228 15.27 3.56 -0.80
C ALA A 228 16.34 2.52 -0.42
N SER A 229 17.17 2.79 0.60
CA SER A 229 18.10 1.82 1.16
C SER A 229 17.37 0.76 1.98
N ASP A 230 16.49 1.19 2.90
CA ASP A 230 15.69 0.31 3.76
C ASP A 230 14.74 -0.55 2.91
N PHE A 231 14.13 0.02 1.87
CA PHE A 231 13.31 -0.76 0.94
C PHE A 231 14.13 -1.81 0.20
N ALA A 232 15.34 -1.47 -0.24
CA ALA A 232 16.21 -2.41 -0.96
C ALA A 232 16.80 -3.50 -0.05
N SER A 233 17.04 -3.20 1.24
CA SER A 233 17.51 -4.22 2.21
C SER A 233 16.40 -5.19 2.58
N ILE A 234 15.16 -4.70 2.78
CA ILE A 234 14.03 -5.54 3.16
C ILE A 234 13.51 -6.37 1.97
N PHE A 235 13.40 -5.77 0.78
CA PHE A 235 12.70 -6.40 -0.35
C PHE A 235 13.62 -6.77 -1.53
N GLY A 236 14.91 -6.47 -1.42
CA GLY A 236 15.90 -6.75 -2.47
C GLY A 236 15.68 -5.88 -3.71
N ARG A 237 15.74 -6.50 -4.90
CA ARG A 237 15.58 -5.82 -6.20
C ARG A 237 14.14 -5.83 -6.72
N ARG A 238 13.17 -6.26 -5.91
CA ARG A 238 11.76 -6.36 -6.31
C ARG A 238 11.18 -4.96 -6.49
N ARG A 239 10.41 -4.79 -7.56
CA ARG A 239 9.80 -3.48 -7.92
C ARG A 239 8.38 -3.33 -7.39
N LYS A 240 7.71 -4.47 -7.27
CA LYS A 240 6.34 -4.61 -6.82
C LYS A 240 6.33 -5.77 -5.83
N ILE A 241 5.70 -5.53 -4.68
CA ILE A 241 5.69 -6.47 -3.56
C ILE A 241 4.22 -6.70 -3.24
N PRO A 242 3.75 -7.95 -3.11
CA PRO A 242 2.40 -8.22 -2.63
C PRO A 242 2.12 -7.47 -1.32
N ALA A 243 0.97 -6.81 -1.19
CA ALA A 243 0.67 -5.95 -0.04
C ALA A 243 0.86 -6.68 1.30
N ARG A 244 0.37 -7.92 1.41
CA ARG A 244 0.54 -8.77 2.59
C ARG A 244 2.02 -9.07 2.91
N GLU A 245 2.84 -9.33 1.89
CA GLU A 245 4.28 -9.53 2.09
C GLU A 245 4.96 -8.24 2.59
N PHE A 246 4.55 -7.10 2.05
CA PHE A 246 5.05 -5.79 2.48
C PHE A 246 4.72 -5.53 3.96
N VAL A 247 3.47 -5.76 4.38
CA VAL A 247 3.02 -5.59 5.78
C VAL A 247 3.80 -6.51 6.73
N ASN A 248 3.92 -7.79 6.41
CA ASN A 248 4.68 -8.75 7.23
C ASN A 248 6.14 -8.30 7.40
N ALA A 249 6.76 -7.79 6.35
CA ALA A 249 8.13 -7.32 6.39
C ALA A 249 8.30 -6.05 7.26
N LEU A 250 7.31 -5.14 7.28
CA LEU A 250 7.32 -3.98 8.17
C LEU A 250 7.22 -4.38 9.65
N ILE A 251 6.32 -5.32 9.97
CA ILE A 251 6.17 -5.85 11.33
C ILE A 251 7.48 -6.52 11.76
N HIS A 252 8.04 -7.37 10.92
CA HIS A 252 9.33 -8.03 11.21
C HIS A 252 10.47 -7.02 11.38
N ALA A 253 10.55 -5.98 10.54
CA ALA A 253 11.53 -4.91 10.69
C ALA A 253 11.37 -4.15 12.01
N GLY A 254 10.13 -3.91 12.45
CA GLY A 254 9.86 -3.27 13.75
C GLY A 254 10.26 -4.12 14.95
N VAL A 255 10.07 -5.45 14.88
CA VAL A 255 10.55 -6.40 15.90
C VAL A 255 12.07 -6.37 15.98
N LEU A 256 12.76 -6.45 14.83
CA LEU A 256 14.22 -6.41 14.78
C LEU A 256 14.79 -5.09 15.30
N ASN A 257 14.11 -3.96 15.06
CA ASN A 257 14.52 -2.65 15.56
C ASN A 257 14.14 -2.41 17.02
N LYS A 258 13.72 -3.46 17.75
CA LYS A 258 13.28 -3.40 19.15
C LYS A 258 12.05 -2.51 19.43
N SER A 259 11.52 -1.85 18.41
CA SER A 259 10.37 -0.94 18.51
C SER A 259 9.06 -1.65 18.87
N LEU A 260 8.97 -2.96 18.60
CA LEU A 260 7.78 -3.77 18.88
C LEU A 260 7.99 -4.83 19.98
N LEU A 261 9.14 -4.86 20.68
CA LEU A 261 9.46 -5.94 21.64
C LEU A 261 8.42 -6.10 22.75
N ASN A 262 7.67 -5.04 23.07
CA ASN A 262 6.70 -5.03 24.16
C ASN A 262 5.24 -5.10 23.68
N ILE A 263 5.00 -5.41 22.39
CA ILE A 263 3.65 -5.43 21.84
C ILE A 263 3.05 -6.83 21.98
N PRO A 264 1.86 -6.97 22.62
CA PRO A 264 1.18 -8.26 22.73
C PRO A 264 0.89 -8.87 21.35
N PRO A 265 1.01 -10.19 21.18
CA PRO A 265 0.74 -10.85 19.89
C PRO A 265 -0.64 -10.51 19.29
N ALA A 266 -1.67 -10.38 20.12
CA ALA A 266 -3.01 -9.98 19.67
C ALA A 266 -3.04 -8.60 18.99
N LYS A 267 -2.19 -7.67 19.43
CA LYS A 267 -2.08 -6.33 18.85
C LYS A 267 -1.34 -6.33 17.50
N ILE A 268 -0.50 -7.33 17.24
CA ILE A 268 0.18 -7.51 15.93
C ILE A 268 -0.84 -7.74 14.82
N GLU A 269 -1.89 -8.52 15.07
CA GLU A 269 -2.94 -8.77 14.08
C GLU A 269 -3.76 -7.50 13.76
N VAL A 270 -3.97 -6.65 14.77
CA VAL A 270 -4.60 -5.33 14.57
C VAL A 270 -3.70 -4.43 13.71
N ILE A 271 -2.39 -4.38 14.01
CA ILE A 271 -1.41 -3.63 13.22
C ILE A 271 -1.40 -4.11 11.77
N HIS A 272 -1.42 -5.42 11.55
CA HIS A 272 -1.45 -6.02 10.21
C HIS A 272 -2.66 -5.51 9.41
N ARG A 273 -3.87 -5.65 9.97
CA ARG A 273 -5.12 -5.20 9.33
C ARG A 273 -5.13 -3.69 9.07
N ASN A 274 -4.68 -2.90 10.04
CA ASN A 274 -4.62 -1.43 9.91
C ASN A 274 -3.63 -0.99 8.83
N LEU A 275 -2.49 -1.66 8.70
CA LEU A 275 -1.53 -1.41 7.62
C LEU A 275 -2.07 -1.81 6.25
N GLU A 276 -2.69 -2.99 6.13
CA GLU A 276 -3.35 -3.42 4.90
C GLU A 276 -4.41 -2.40 4.48
N TRP A 277 -5.29 -2.03 5.41
CA TRP A 277 -6.32 -1.03 5.17
C TRP A 277 -5.73 0.32 4.72
N LEU A 278 -4.66 0.81 5.37
CA LEU A 278 -3.99 2.06 4.96
C LEU A 278 -3.44 1.96 3.54
N LEU A 279 -2.78 0.85 3.20
CA LEU A 279 -2.26 0.59 1.86
C LEU A 279 -3.37 0.65 0.81
N PHE A 280 -4.54 0.07 1.10
CA PHE A 280 -5.67 0.04 0.18
C PHE A 280 -6.39 1.38 0.08
N THR A 281 -6.69 2.03 1.21
CA THR A 281 -7.56 3.21 1.25
C THR A 281 -6.79 4.50 1.03
N CYS A 282 -5.63 4.68 1.66
CA CYS A 282 -4.93 5.98 1.64
C CYS A 282 -4.05 6.20 0.41
N PHE A 283 -3.62 5.14 -0.28
CA PHE A 283 -2.67 5.25 -1.41
C PHE A 283 -3.28 4.92 -2.78
N SER A 284 -4.48 4.34 -2.81
CA SER A 284 -5.24 4.12 -4.06
C SER A 284 -6.01 5.35 -4.54
N ILE A 285 -6.28 6.33 -3.67
CA ILE A 285 -6.96 7.58 -4.00
C ILE A 285 -5.95 8.55 -4.63
N GLN A 286 -5.53 8.26 -5.86
CA GLN A 286 -5.17 9.33 -6.77
C GLN A 286 -6.46 9.73 -7.48
N ASP A 287 -6.79 11.02 -7.38
CA ASP A 287 -7.84 11.78 -8.07
C ASP A 287 -8.73 10.94 -9.00
N SER A 288 -9.83 10.44 -8.45
CA SER A 288 -10.85 9.60 -9.11
C SER A 288 -10.42 8.14 -9.33
N PRO A 289 -10.93 7.17 -8.52
CA PRO A 289 -10.87 5.77 -8.95
C PRO A 289 -11.56 5.69 -10.32
N PRO A 290 -10.92 5.12 -11.36
CA PRO A 290 -11.56 4.95 -12.65
C PRO A 290 -12.87 4.19 -12.43
N LYS A 291 -14.00 4.83 -12.78
CA LYS A 291 -15.35 4.29 -12.56
C LYS A 291 -15.40 2.84 -13.05
N GLY A 292 -15.54 1.88 -12.12
CA GLY A 292 -15.75 0.46 -12.43
C GLY A 292 -14.60 -0.51 -12.09
N GLN A 293 -13.54 -0.10 -11.40
CA GLN A 293 -12.50 -1.03 -10.91
C GLN A 293 -12.35 -0.96 -9.39
N ASN A 294 -13.10 -1.82 -8.68
CA ASN A 294 -12.83 -2.17 -7.28
C ASN A 294 -11.65 -3.17 -7.16
N GLU A 295 -10.72 -3.18 -8.13
CA GLU A 295 -9.53 -4.03 -8.01
C GLU A 295 -8.61 -3.44 -6.94
N VAL A 296 -8.76 -3.99 -5.74
CA VAL A 296 -7.86 -3.88 -4.60
C VAL A 296 -6.43 -4.01 -5.12
N ARG A 297 -5.61 -2.96 -4.98
CA ARG A 297 -4.20 -2.98 -5.40
C ARG A 297 -3.44 -4.06 -4.64
N SER A 298 -3.23 -5.22 -5.26
CA SER A 298 -2.54 -6.34 -4.63
C SER A 298 -1.03 -6.11 -4.43
N GLU A 299 -0.47 -5.07 -5.04
CA GLU A 299 0.97 -4.80 -5.09
C GLU A 299 1.32 -3.39 -4.60
N VAL A 300 2.39 -3.30 -3.80
CA VAL A 300 3.00 -2.07 -3.25
C VAL A 300 4.32 -1.82 -3.96
N ASN A 301 4.61 -0.56 -4.29
CA ASN A 301 5.86 -0.14 -4.92
C ASN A 301 6.64 0.87 -4.05
N LEU A 302 7.80 1.33 -4.52
CA LEU A 302 8.66 2.25 -3.77
C LEU A 302 8.02 3.63 -3.52
N SER A 303 7.17 4.17 -4.41
CA SER A 303 6.49 5.44 -4.14
C SER A 303 5.43 5.31 -3.05
N ASP A 304 4.74 4.17 -2.97
CA ASP A 304 3.82 3.87 -1.88
C ASP A 304 4.57 3.81 -0.55
N ALA A 305 5.72 3.13 -0.51
CA ALA A 305 6.60 3.08 0.66
C ALA A 305 7.13 4.46 1.09
N ILE A 306 7.53 5.31 0.13
CA ILE A 306 7.93 6.70 0.39
C ILE A 306 6.77 7.48 1.01
N SER A 307 5.55 7.32 0.48
CA SER A 307 4.36 8.01 0.95
C SER A 307 3.97 7.58 2.37
N LEU A 308 4.06 6.29 2.68
CA LEU A 308 3.94 5.78 4.05
C LEU A 308 4.99 6.38 4.97
N CYS A 309 6.25 6.44 4.52
CA CYS A 309 7.33 6.93 5.35
C CYS A 309 7.19 8.42 5.72
N LEU A 310 6.63 9.21 4.81
CA LEU A 310 6.32 10.62 5.07
C LEU A 310 5.24 10.81 6.12
N ARG A 311 4.40 9.80 6.40
CA ARG A 311 3.29 9.87 7.36
C ARG A 311 3.61 9.23 8.70
N PHE A 312 4.31 8.10 8.69
CA PHE A 312 4.42 7.23 9.86
C PHE A 312 5.86 6.96 10.31
N GLY A 313 6.85 7.56 9.66
CA GLY A 313 8.27 7.41 10.01
C GLY A 313 9.01 6.48 9.05
N LEU A 314 10.25 6.11 9.37
CA LEU A 314 11.01 5.20 8.50
C LEU A 314 10.42 3.80 8.51
N LEU A 315 10.72 2.98 7.49
CA LEU A 315 10.13 1.63 7.34
C LEU A 315 10.16 0.78 8.62
N PRO A 316 11.27 0.74 9.40
CA PRO A 316 11.32 -0.03 10.64
C PRO A 316 10.37 0.50 11.74
N ASP A 317 10.02 1.78 11.71
CA ASP A 317 9.26 2.45 12.77
C ASP A 317 7.76 2.56 12.45
N ILE A 318 7.37 2.33 11.19
CA ILE A 318 5.96 2.43 10.76
C ILE A 318 5.07 1.53 11.62
N ALA A 319 5.46 0.27 11.86
CA ALA A 319 4.63 -0.66 12.62
C ALA A 319 4.40 -0.16 14.07
N ALA A 320 5.41 0.48 14.68
CA ALA A 320 5.29 1.05 16.02
C ALA A 320 4.36 2.28 16.02
N ALA A 321 4.50 3.14 15.00
CA ALA A 321 3.60 4.28 14.81
C ALA A 321 2.13 3.85 14.60
N ILE A 322 1.89 2.76 13.84
CA ILE A 322 0.54 2.19 13.69
C ILE A 322 0.07 1.60 15.01
N ALA A 323 0.93 0.93 15.78
CA ALA A 323 0.56 0.37 17.08
C ALA A 323 0.06 1.44 18.07
N GLU A 324 0.64 2.63 18.07
CA GLU A 324 0.24 3.76 18.92
C GLU A 324 -1.17 4.28 18.62
N ILE A 325 -1.58 4.23 17.35
CA ILE A 325 -2.88 4.73 16.89
C ILE A 325 -3.92 3.62 16.75
N SER A 326 -3.61 2.40 17.20
CA SER A 326 -4.49 1.23 17.09
C SER A 326 -5.12 0.87 18.44
N LEU A 327 -6.37 0.40 18.40
CA LEU A 327 -7.08 -0.13 19.56
C LEU A 327 -6.43 -1.43 20.06
N ASP A 328 -6.41 -1.61 21.39
CA ASP A 328 -5.89 -2.83 22.03
C ASP A 328 -6.86 -4.02 21.89
N LYS A 329 -8.16 -3.74 21.96
CA LYS A 329 -9.23 -4.74 21.77
C LYS A 329 -10.12 -4.31 20.63
N TRP A 330 -10.41 -5.28 19.76
CA TRP A 330 -11.43 -5.10 18.76
C TRP A 330 -12.81 -5.15 19.43
N PRO A 331 -13.71 -4.19 19.20
CA PRO A 331 -15.11 -4.38 19.57
C PRO A 331 -15.63 -5.57 18.77
N SER A 332 -16.11 -6.61 19.44
CA SER A 332 -16.49 -7.91 18.88
C SER A 332 -17.59 -7.89 17.80
N SER A 333 -18.03 -6.71 17.35
CA SER A 333 -18.93 -6.53 16.21
C SER A 333 -18.25 -6.95 14.89
N SER A 334 -19.00 -7.73 14.10
CA SER A 334 -18.60 -8.42 12.87
C SER A 334 -18.26 -7.53 11.67
N ASP A 335 -18.37 -6.21 11.77
CA ASP A 335 -18.17 -5.32 10.63
C ASP A 335 -16.72 -4.88 10.49
N ALA A 336 -16.09 -5.41 9.44
CA ALA A 336 -14.66 -5.45 9.19
C ALA A 336 -14.06 -4.12 8.69
N SER A 337 -14.03 -3.07 9.53
CA SER A 337 -13.30 -1.84 9.23
C SER A 337 -12.25 -1.55 10.30
N SER A 338 -10.96 -1.62 9.95
CA SER A 338 -9.76 -1.21 10.72
C SER A 338 -9.95 -0.58 12.11
N GLY A 339 -9.19 -1.04 13.10
CA GLY A 339 -9.36 -0.74 14.53
C GLY A 339 -8.42 0.35 14.97
N PHE A 340 -8.55 1.52 14.35
CA PHE A 340 -7.86 2.71 14.80
C PHE A 340 -8.53 3.28 16.04
N LEU A 341 -7.77 4.04 16.84
CA LEU A 341 -8.36 4.82 17.92
C LEU A 341 -9.41 5.78 17.34
N PRO A 342 -10.55 5.99 18.02
CA PRO A 342 -11.66 6.80 17.46
C PRO A 342 -11.26 8.23 17.10
N TRP A 343 -10.23 8.76 17.77
CA TRP A 343 -9.70 10.08 17.49
C TRP A 343 -8.80 10.14 16.26
N PHE A 344 -8.34 9.01 15.70
CA PHE A 344 -7.52 8.98 14.50
C PHE A 344 -8.38 8.64 13.28
N LEU A 345 -8.57 9.62 12.39
CA LEU A 345 -9.36 9.50 11.18
C LEU A 345 -8.44 9.33 9.97
N PRO A 346 -8.22 8.11 9.48
CA PRO A 346 -7.30 7.87 8.37
C PRO A 346 -7.93 8.21 7.00
N THR A 347 -8.54 9.39 6.90
CA THR A 347 -9.20 9.93 5.73
C THR A 347 -8.62 11.27 5.32
N ARG A 348 -8.72 11.59 4.04
CA ARG A 348 -8.37 12.90 3.47
C ARG A 348 -9.60 13.78 3.25
N ASP A 349 -10.80 13.20 3.32
CA ASP A 349 -12.07 13.91 3.12
C ASP A 349 -12.38 14.78 4.33
N SER A 350 -12.41 16.08 4.12
CA SER A 350 -12.68 17.06 5.18
C SER A 350 -14.11 17.01 5.69
N ILE A 351 -15.09 16.74 4.82
CA ILE A 351 -16.51 16.73 5.19
C ILE A 351 -16.79 15.49 6.03
N PHE A 352 -16.29 14.33 5.57
CA PHE A 352 -16.41 13.09 6.34
C PHE A 352 -15.73 13.19 7.70
N ALA A 353 -14.51 13.73 7.75
CA ALA A 353 -13.78 13.92 9.00
C ALA A 353 -14.50 14.89 9.95
N PHE A 354 -15.07 15.97 9.42
CA PHE A 354 -15.83 16.94 10.20
C PHE A 354 -17.04 16.28 10.88
N ASN A 355 -17.87 15.57 10.12
CA ASN A 355 -19.05 14.89 10.65
C ASN A 355 -18.66 13.88 11.73
N LEU A 356 -17.66 13.03 11.47
CA LEU A 356 -17.17 12.08 12.47
C LEU A 356 -16.58 12.74 13.72
N THR A 357 -15.97 13.92 13.58
CA THR A 357 -15.41 14.64 14.73
C THR A 357 -16.51 15.19 15.62
N ARG A 358 -17.56 15.74 15.00
CA ARG A 358 -18.71 16.28 15.72
C ARG A 358 -19.52 15.19 16.41
N ASP A 359 -19.65 14.04 15.76
CA ASP A 359 -20.47 12.94 16.25
C ASP A 359 -19.69 12.02 17.23
N ASN A 360 -18.38 12.26 17.44
CA ASN A 360 -17.59 11.49 18.41
C ASN A 360 -17.66 12.09 19.82
N THR A 361 -17.44 11.24 20.83
CA THR A 361 -17.51 11.63 22.25
C THR A 361 -16.36 12.53 22.71
N PHE A 362 -15.33 12.70 21.89
CA PHE A 362 -14.15 13.48 22.25
C PHE A 362 -14.32 14.96 21.89
N GLY A 363 -15.18 15.28 20.92
CA GLY A 363 -15.27 16.62 20.33
C GLY A 363 -14.01 17.04 19.56
N TRP A 364 -13.08 16.12 19.33
CA TRP A 364 -11.85 16.36 18.57
C TRP A 364 -11.39 15.10 17.81
N SER A 365 -10.54 15.29 16.80
CA SER A 365 -9.92 14.21 16.04
C SER A 365 -8.63 14.66 15.35
N ILE A 366 -7.86 13.70 14.85
CA ILE A 366 -6.69 13.90 13.99
C ILE A 366 -6.97 13.23 12.66
N LYS A 367 -6.92 13.99 11.57
CA LYS A 367 -7.06 13.47 10.21
C LYS A 367 -5.77 13.58 9.40
N LEU A 368 -5.68 12.76 8.34
CA LEU A 368 -4.60 12.85 7.36
C LEU A 368 -4.76 14.09 6.47
N SER A 369 -3.68 14.81 6.21
CA SER A 369 -3.71 15.87 5.20
C SER A 369 -3.81 15.26 3.80
N GLY A 370 -4.74 15.82 3.01
CA GLY A 370 -4.91 15.52 1.59
C GLY A 370 -3.90 16.24 0.69
N SER A 371 -3.48 17.44 1.08
CA SER A 371 -2.56 18.28 0.30
C SER A 371 -1.10 18.08 0.65
N ALA A 372 -0.80 17.56 1.85
CA ALA A 372 0.55 17.35 2.33
C ALA A 372 0.79 15.91 2.79
N PRO A 373 1.74 15.17 2.20
CA PRO A 373 2.03 13.80 2.59
C PRO A 373 2.69 13.72 3.99
N ASP A 374 3.26 14.81 4.50
CA ASP A 374 3.87 14.93 5.83
C ASP A 374 2.98 15.69 6.83
N GLY A 375 1.70 15.90 6.50
CA GLY A 375 0.79 16.71 7.29
C GLY A 375 -0.39 15.94 7.88
N PHE A 376 -0.85 16.44 9.01
CA PHE A 376 -2.07 16.05 9.70
C PHE A 376 -2.88 17.31 10.04
N SER A 377 -4.16 17.14 10.36
CA SER A 377 -4.99 18.22 10.88
C SER A 377 -5.64 17.73 12.17
N PHE A 378 -5.41 18.46 13.25
CA PHE A 378 -6.16 18.32 14.49
C PHE A 378 -7.44 19.17 14.35
N LEU A 379 -8.57 18.51 14.50
CA LEU A 379 -9.91 19.08 14.41
C LEU A 379 -10.49 19.13 15.80
N ARG A 380 -11.03 20.26 16.23
CA ARG A 380 -11.68 20.42 17.53
C ARG A 380 -12.95 21.24 17.37
N CYS A 381 -14.04 20.79 17.97
CA CYS A 381 -15.29 21.55 18.03
C CYS A 381 -15.12 22.70 19.04
N GLU A 382 -15.51 23.91 18.66
CA GLU A 382 -15.69 25.00 19.61
C GLU A 382 -16.86 24.67 20.54
N GLY A 383 -16.72 25.05 21.81
CA GLY A 383 -17.67 24.69 22.88
C GLY A 383 -19.12 24.99 22.49
N GLU A 384 -20.01 24.13 22.99
CA GLU A 384 -21.46 24.24 22.82
C GLU A 384 -21.98 25.47 23.58
N ASN A 385 -21.87 26.65 22.97
CA ASN A 385 -22.85 27.68 23.27
C ASN A 385 -24.15 27.20 22.59
N GLU A 386 -25.18 26.91 23.40
CA GLU A 386 -26.40 26.16 23.06
C GLU A 386 -27.16 26.62 21.80
N GLU A 387 -26.84 27.80 21.26
CA GLU A 387 -27.59 28.45 20.17
C GLU A 387 -26.92 28.36 18.79
N SER A 388 -25.71 27.81 18.66
CA SER A 388 -25.06 27.66 17.35
C SER A 388 -24.17 26.43 17.28
N PRO A 389 -24.26 25.61 16.20
CA PRO A 389 -23.33 24.51 15.99
C PRO A 389 -21.91 25.08 15.98
N GLY A 390 -21.13 24.75 17.01
CA GLY A 390 -19.81 25.32 17.25
C GLY A 390 -18.93 25.23 16.00
N GLY A 391 -18.14 26.28 15.76
CA GLY A 391 -17.15 26.28 14.69
C GLY A 391 -16.14 25.14 14.86
N LEU A 392 -15.53 24.70 13.76
CA LEU A 392 -14.44 23.73 13.82
C LEU A 392 -13.10 24.45 13.80
N ILE A 393 -12.36 24.38 14.91
CA ILE A 393 -10.97 24.81 14.94
C ILE A 393 -10.12 23.73 14.26
N THR A 394 -9.34 24.14 13.27
CA THR A 394 -8.40 23.26 12.56
C THR A 394 -6.97 23.69 12.82
N THR A 395 -6.22 22.87 13.55
CA THR A 395 -4.80 23.06 13.80
C THR A 395 -3.98 22.16 12.87
N LYS A 396 -3.05 22.73 12.12
CA LYS A 396 -2.19 21.96 11.20
C LYS A 396 -1.00 21.40 11.95
N ILE A 397 -0.78 20.09 11.80
CA ILE A 397 0.36 19.38 12.37
C ILE A 397 1.23 18.89 11.21
N ARG A 398 2.54 18.97 11.41
CA ARG A 398 3.52 18.47 10.46
C ARG A 398 4.40 17.42 11.10
N PHE A 399 4.79 16.46 10.30
CA PHE A 399 5.56 15.32 10.71
C PHE A 399 6.91 15.30 10.02
N ASN A 400 7.97 15.11 10.82
CA ASN A 400 9.31 14.95 10.33
C ASN A 400 9.80 13.53 10.59
N ALA A 401 9.80 12.72 9.53
CA ALA A 401 10.28 11.33 9.56
C ALA A 401 11.80 11.19 9.81
N MET A 402 12.56 12.29 9.73
CA MET A 402 14.03 12.32 9.90
C MET A 402 14.41 13.36 10.97
N ALA A 403 13.64 13.46 12.06
CA ALA A 403 14.04 14.31 13.17
C ALA A 403 15.31 13.75 13.80
N ARG A 404 16.23 14.61 14.23
CA ARG A 404 17.31 14.14 15.08
C ARG A 404 16.69 13.85 16.43
N ARG A 405 16.94 12.66 17.00
CA ARG A 405 16.67 12.48 18.43
C ARG A 405 17.51 13.51 19.16
N LEU A 406 16.85 14.33 19.97
CA LEU A 406 17.61 15.13 20.92
C LEU A 406 18.28 14.14 21.88
N PRO A 407 19.55 14.35 22.25
CA PRO A 407 20.11 13.61 23.36
C PRO A 407 19.16 13.76 24.56
N PRO A 408 18.94 12.72 25.37
CA PRO A 408 18.15 12.83 26.57
C PRO A 408 18.67 14.05 27.36
N GLN A 409 17.76 14.99 27.66
CA GLN A 409 18.11 16.12 28.51
C GLN A 409 18.67 15.52 29.80
N PRO A 410 19.88 15.92 30.24
CA PRO A 410 20.40 15.44 31.51
C PRO A 410 19.36 15.75 32.59
N ASP A 411 19.01 14.75 33.41
CA ASP A 411 18.01 14.88 34.46
C ASP A 411 18.31 16.17 35.24
N SER A 412 17.37 17.12 35.23
CA SER A 412 17.51 18.42 35.88
C SER A 412 17.78 18.32 37.38
N ASN A 413 17.61 17.12 37.95
CA ASN A 413 17.90 16.80 39.34
C ASN A 413 19.40 16.51 39.63
N GLN A 414 20.29 16.49 38.63
CA GLN A 414 21.74 16.30 38.86
C GLN A 414 22.57 17.59 38.83
N ILE A 415 21.98 18.74 38.50
CA ILE A 415 22.72 20.01 38.34
C ILE A 415 22.72 20.87 39.62
N SER A 416 22.05 20.45 40.69
CA SER A 416 21.85 21.29 41.87
C SER A 416 23.05 21.42 42.84
N ASN A 417 24.30 21.10 42.45
CA ASN A 417 25.45 21.17 43.39
C ASN A 417 26.81 21.54 42.78
N GLN A 418 26.85 22.22 41.63
CA GLN A 418 28.10 22.84 41.16
C GLN A 418 27.97 24.36 41.20
N ASN A 419 28.76 24.96 42.11
CA ASN A 419 28.93 26.40 42.24
C ASN A 419 29.34 26.98 40.88
N ILE A 420 28.50 27.86 40.36
CA ILE A 420 28.69 28.56 39.10
C ILE A 420 29.58 29.78 39.39
N ASP A 421 30.85 29.65 39.02
CA ASP A 421 31.65 30.78 38.54
C ASP A 421 31.85 30.61 37.02
N ASP A 422 31.76 31.73 36.31
CA ASP A 422 32.06 31.98 34.89
C ASP A 422 31.07 31.55 33.78
N THR A 423 30.38 32.57 33.26
CA THR A 423 29.34 32.58 32.22
C THR A 423 29.85 32.46 30.77
N SER A 424 31.10 32.05 30.52
CA SER A 424 31.71 32.11 29.17
C SER A 424 31.91 30.76 28.47
N ASN A 425 31.84 29.63 29.17
CA ASN A 425 32.21 28.31 28.61
C ASN A 425 31.04 27.47 28.05
N HIS A 426 29.79 27.81 28.33
CA HIS A 426 28.64 26.98 27.95
C HIS A 426 28.41 26.93 26.42
N ASN A 427 28.71 28.02 25.71
CA ASN A 427 28.61 28.11 24.26
C ASN A 427 29.72 27.37 23.51
N LEU A 428 30.88 27.17 24.13
CA LEU A 428 31.99 26.42 23.53
C LEU A 428 31.77 24.91 23.63
N GLN A 429 31.31 24.41 24.78
CA GLN A 429 30.98 23.00 24.97
C GLN A 429 29.83 22.54 24.06
N GLN A 430 28.78 23.34 23.87
CA GLN A 430 27.72 23.01 22.89
C GLN A 430 28.22 22.99 21.44
N ARG A 431 29.23 23.81 21.09
CA ARG A 431 29.82 23.82 19.74
C ARG A 431 30.78 22.65 19.52
N GLU A 432 31.50 22.21 20.54
CA GLU A 432 32.39 21.05 20.48
C GLU A 432 31.62 19.72 20.48
N LEU A 433 30.55 19.60 21.27
CA LEU A 433 29.65 18.44 21.22
C LEU A 433 29.05 18.24 19.82
N ASN A 434 28.72 19.33 19.15
CA ASN A 434 28.20 19.33 17.78
C ASN A 434 29.25 19.03 16.69
N ARG A 435 30.55 19.20 16.98
CA ARG A 435 31.64 18.89 16.04
C ARG A 435 32.15 17.45 16.13
N ASN A 436 32.01 16.81 17.30
CA ASN A 436 32.57 15.47 17.55
C ASN A 436 31.59 14.31 17.31
N LEU A 437 30.32 14.57 17.02
CA LEU A 437 29.38 13.55 16.54
C LEU A 437 29.74 13.17 15.09
N SER A 438 30.53 12.11 14.95
CA SER A 438 30.82 11.50 13.64
C SER A 438 29.51 11.19 12.91
N ASN A 439 29.46 11.51 11.62
CA ASN A 439 28.22 11.54 10.82
C ASN A 439 27.49 10.19 10.67
N ASP A 440 28.00 9.09 11.23
CA ASP A 440 27.55 7.73 10.89
C ASP A 440 26.62 7.06 11.91
N THR A 441 26.34 7.68 13.08
CA THR A 441 25.41 7.14 14.10
C THR A 441 24.40 8.17 14.60
N LEU A 442 24.01 9.13 13.75
CA LEU A 442 22.85 9.97 14.06
C LEU A 442 21.60 9.09 14.15
N GLU A 443 21.11 8.86 15.37
CA GLU A 443 19.79 8.27 15.57
C GLU A 443 18.74 9.28 15.10
N TYR A 444 18.12 8.95 13.96
CA TYR A 444 16.96 9.68 13.47
C TYR A 444 15.72 9.13 14.17
N GLY A 445 14.94 10.03 14.76
CA GLY A 445 13.60 9.77 15.27
C GLY A 445 12.53 10.44 14.41
N ARG A 446 11.30 10.37 14.89
CA ARG A 446 10.15 11.08 14.35
C ARG A 446 9.80 12.25 15.26
N ARG A 447 9.30 13.34 14.70
CA ARG A 447 8.85 14.51 15.47
C ARG A 447 7.67 15.19 14.81
N PHE A 448 6.67 15.53 15.60
CA PHE A 448 5.54 16.36 15.25
C PHE A 448 5.85 17.81 15.61
N PHE A 449 5.36 18.74 14.79
CA PHE A 449 5.36 20.17 15.10
C PHE A 449 4.02 20.77 14.66
N VAL A 450 3.49 21.65 15.50
CA VAL A 450 2.25 22.37 15.19
C VAL A 450 2.59 23.64 14.41
N GLU A 451 1.96 23.86 13.26
CA GLU A 451 2.23 25.05 12.45
C GLU A 451 1.80 26.32 13.19
N GLY A 452 2.73 27.26 13.34
CA GLY A 452 2.46 28.52 14.03
C GLY A 452 2.61 28.46 15.55
N SER A 453 3.17 27.40 16.12
CA SER A 453 3.51 27.34 17.55
C SER A 453 4.89 26.73 17.83
N GLU A 454 5.33 26.79 19.08
CA GLU A 454 6.58 26.18 19.57
C GLU A 454 6.42 24.71 19.98
N ILE A 455 5.22 24.14 19.81
CA ILE A 455 4.91 22.77 20.26
C ILE A 455 5.64 21.76 19.39
N LEU A 456 6.48 20.95 20.04
CA LEU A 456 7.21 19.83 19.46
C LEU A 456 6.92 18.57 20.27
N ALA A 457 6.68 17.45 19.58
CA ALA A 457 6.43 16.16 20.23
C ALA A 457 7.11 15.02 19.47
N ASP A 458 7.65 14.03 20.16
CA ASP A 458 8.33 12.85 19.59
C ASP A 458 7.41 11.61 19.50
N SER A 459 6.21 11.69 20.09
CA SER A 459 5.16 10.65 20.03
C SER A 459 3.76 11.24 19.85
N TRP A 460 2.79 10.39 19.46
CA TRP A 460 1.38 10.81 19.38
C TRP A 460 0.81 11.22 20.73
N SER A 461 1.16 10.51 21.80
CA SER A 461 0.66 10.84 23.14
C SER A 461 1.23 12.15 23.67
N GLU A 462 2.52 12.41 23.43
CA GLU A 462 3.14 13.68 23.83
C GLU A 462 2.49 14.84 23.07
N LEU A 463 2.21 14.65 21.77
CA LEU A 463 1.50 15.64 20.96
C LEU A 463 0.10 15.93 21.54
N LEU A 464 -0.66 14.90 21.89
CA LEU A 464 -2.00 15.06 22.45
C LEU A 464 -1.97 15.75 23.82
N SER A 465 -1.02 15.38 24.68
CA SER A 465 -0.79 16.05 25.96
C SER A 465 -0.49 17.55 25.80
N LEU A 466 0.41 17.90 24.88
CA LEU A 466 0.77 19.30 24.60
C LEU A 466 -0.37 20.11 23.94
N LEU A 467 -1.32 19.44 23.28
CA LEU A 467 -2.53 20.08 22.77
C LEU A 467 -3.62 20.28 23.84
N GLY A 468 -3.35 19.89 25.09
CA GLY A 468 -4.31 19.97 26.19
C GLY A 468 -5.47 19.00 26.01
N VAL A 469 -5.20 17.84 25.42
CA VAL A 469 -6.21 16.84 25.09
C VAL A 469 -6.10 15.67 26.07
N GLU A 470 -7.15 15.48 26.86
CA GLU A 470 -7.27 14.33 27.74
C GLU A 470 -7.75 13.11 26.93
N ILE A 471 -6.93 12.05 26.91
CA ILE A 471 -7.33 10.76 26.37
C ILE A 471 -7.95 9.99 27.55
N PRO A 472 -9.23 9.59 27.48
CA PRO A 472 -9.85 8.74 28.50
C PRO A 472 -8.97 7.51 28.75
N LEU A 473 -8.80 7.17 30.02
CA LEU A 473 -7.93 6.07 30.47
C LEU A 473 -8.27 4.72 29.80
N GLU A 474 -9.53 4.52 29.43
CA GLU A 474 -10.01 3.34 28.70
C GLU A 474 -9.44 3.21 27.28
N PHE A 475 -9.02 4.32 26.66
CA PHE A 475 -8.42 4.37 25.33
C PHE A 475 -6.93 4.72 25.35
N ALA A 476 -6.37 5.06 26.52
CA ALA A 476 -4.95 5.27 26.67
C ALA A 476 -4.20 3.96 26.37
N PRO A 477 -3.18 3.95 25.50
CA PRO A 477 -2.41 2.74 25.23
C PRO A 477 -1.83 2.23 26.56
N LYS A 478 -2.12 0.97 26.94
CA LYS A 478 -1.70 0.43 28.25
C LYS A 478 -0.19 0.47 28.52
N SER A 479 0.62 0.69 27.49
CA SER A 479 2.05 1.00 27.63
C SER A 479 2.34 2.26 28.45
N TYR A 480 1.35 3.12 28.69
CA TYR A 480 1.48 4.34 29.49
C TYR A 480 1.45 4.13 31.01
N PHE A 481 0.87 3.03 31.51
CA PHE A 481 0.64 2.84 32.95
C PHE A 481 1.51 1.78 33.62
N GLN A 482 2.36 1.06 32.87
CA GLN A 482 3.24 0.04 33.47
C GLN A 482 4.45 0.61 34.24
N ILE A 483 4.57 1.93 34.43
CA ILE A 483 5.62 2.53 35.28
C ILE A 483 5.03 3.38 36.43
N ALA A 484 3.73 3.73 36.40
CA ALA A 484 3.19 4.69 37.37
C ALA A 484 2.34 4.08 38.50
N GLU A 485 1.96 2.80 38.45
CA GLU A 485 1.05 2.23 39.46
C GLU A 485 1.63 0.98 40.13
N SER A 486 2.73 1.16 40.85
CA SER A 486 2.70 0.99 42.30
C SER A 486 4.08 1.32 42.88
N GLU A 487 4.08 2.23 43.84
CA GLU A 487 5.22 2.50 44.72
C GLU A 487 5.73 1.21 45.41
N VAL A 488 4.84 0.22 45.51
CA VAL A 488 5.11 -1.14 45.98
C VAL A 488 5.98 -1.93 44.99
N CYS A 489 5.70 -1.93 43.68
CA CYS A 489 6.51 -2.66 42.69
C CYS A 489 7.87 -2.02 42.44
N ALA A 490 8.00 -0.70 42.51
CA ALA A 490 9.30 -0.01 42.38
C ALA A 490 10.25 -0.39 43.53
N ASN A 491 9.76 -0.41 44.77
CA ASN A 491 10.56 -0.82 45.93
C ASN A 491 10.94 -2.31 45.89
N HIS A 492 10.03 -3.20 45.50
CA HIS A 492 10.34 -4.63 45.36
C HIS A 492 11.28 -4.92 44.18
N SER A 493 11.18 -4.16 43.09
CA SER A 493 12.06 -4.29 41.92
C SER A 493 13.47 -3.79 42.22
N ILE A 494 13.62 -2.70 42.99
CA ILE A 494 14.91 -2.23 43.50
C ILE A 494 15.54 -3.27 44.45
N ILE A 495 14.75 -3.89 45.32
CA ILE A 495 15.23 -4.96 46.21
C ILE A 495 15.66 -6.19 45.41
N LEU A 496 14.85 -6.64 44.45
CA LEU A 496 15.16 -7.78 43.58
C LEU A 496 16.41 -7.51 42.73
N PHE A 497 16.56 -6.29 42.19
CA PHE A 497 17.74 -5.88 41.44
C PHE A 497 19.00 -5.83 42.32
N LYS A 498 18.90 -5.33 43.55
CA LYS A 498 20.01 -5.37 44.54
C LYS A 498 20.40 -6.80 44.92
N ILE A 499 19.43 -7.71 45.02
CA ILE A 499 19.68 -9.14 45.28
C ILE A 499 20.38 -9.78 44.07
N LEU A 500 19.85 -9.62 42.87
CA LEU A 500 20.41 -10.18 41.63
C LEU A 500 21.82 -9.64 41.35
N HIS A 501 22.07 -8.35 41.54
CA HIS A 501 23.39 -7.75 41.40
C HIS A 501 24.40 -8.26 42.45
N ARG A 502 23.96 -8.53 43.69
CA ARG A 502 24.80 -9.20 44.71
C ARG A 502 25.08 -10.65 44.37
N MET A 503 24.10 -11.37 43.80
CA MET A 503 24.29 -12.73 43.31
C MET A 503 25.30 -12.75 42.17
N GLU A 504 25.19 -11.84 41.19
CA GLU A 504 26.13 -11.71 40.09
C GLU A 504 27.57 -11.41 40.58
N LYS A 505 27.75 -10.47 41.53
CA LYS A 505 29.06 -10.22 42.15
C LYS A 505 29.61 -11.45 42.86
N THR A 506 28.76 -12.21 43.54
CA THR A 506 29.17 -13.43 44.25
C THR A 506 29.59 -14.52 43.27
N VAL A 507 28.87 -14.67 42.15
CA VAL A 507 29.21 -15.62 41.07
C VAL A 507 30.49 -15.20 40.35
N LYS A 508 30.68 -13.91 40.07
CA LYS A 508 31.94 -13.39 39.50
C LYS A 508 33.14 -13.56 40.44
N LEU A 509 32.94 -13.34 41.74
CA LEU A 509 33.97 -13.60 42.76
C LEU A 509 34.31 -15.10 42.84
N ALA A 510 33.29 -15.97 42.85
CA ALA A 510 33.49 -17.42 42.79
C ALA A 510 34.22 -17.83 41.51
N GLY A 511 33.84 -17.28 40.35
CA GLY A 511 34.53 -17.47 39.07
C GLY A 511 36.00 -17.04 39.10
N SER A 512 36.32 -15.93 39.77
CA SER A 512 37.70 -15.47 39.93
C SER A 512 38.54 -16.35 40.87
N LEU A 513 37.90 -17.00 41.84
CA LEU A 513 38.54 -17.95 42.76
C LEU A 513 38.77 -19.33 42.10
N LEU A 514 37.96 -19.66 41.09
CA LEU A 514 38.08 -20.89 40.30
C LEU A 514 39.28 -20.92 39.36
N HIS A 515 39.96 -19.78 39.17
CA HIS A 515 41.21 -19.70 38.42
C HIS A 515 42.46 -20.11 39.23
N ARG A 516 42.31 -20.61 40.47
CA ARG A 516 43.40 -21.16 41.28
C ARG A 516 43.23 -22.67 41.48
N ASP A 517 44.26 -23.43 41.10
CA ASP A 517 44.27 -24.88 40.86
C ASP A 517 44.13 -25.77 42.12
N SER A 518 43.01 -25.68 42.87
CA SER A 518 42.72 -26.73 43.86
C SER A 518 41.24 -27.08 43.97
N ILE A 519 40.96 -28.39 43.86
CA ILE A 519 39.63 -28.99 44.01
C ILE A 519 39.03 -28.67 45.40
N SER A 520 39.86 -28.49 46.43
CA SER A 520 39.38 -28.10 47.77
C SER A 520 38.82 -26.66 47.77
N THR A 521 39.36 -25.76 46.95
CA THR A 521 38.87 -24.38 46.81
C THR A 521 37.52 -24.36 46.09
N PHE A 522 37.32 -25.21 45.09
CA PHE A 522 36.03 -25.40 44.41
C PHE A 522 34.95 -25.90 45.38
N LEU A 523 35.25 -26.95 46.16
CA LEU A 523 34.29 -27.56 47.10
C LEU A 523 33.91 -26.59 48.22
N ASN A 524 34.86 -25.80 48.73
CA ASN A 524 34.59 -24.76 49.73
C ASN A 524 33.77 -23.60 49.15
N ALA A 525 34.05 -23.16 47.93
CA ALA A 525 33.24 -22.13 47.26
C ALA A 525 31.80 -22.59 47.00
N ASN A 526 31.62 -23.86 46.60
CA ASN A 526 30.31 -24.44 46.34
C ASN A 526 29.50 -24.65 47.65
N SER A 527 30.17 -25.09 48.73
CA SER A 527 29.58 -25.15 50.07
C SER A 527 29.13 -23.78 50.57
N LEU A 528 29.97 -22.76 50.40
CA LEU A 528 29.65 -21.38 50.79
C LEU A 528 28.48 -20.79 49.97
N MET A 529 28.44 -21.07 48.66
CA MET A 529 27.31 -20.66 47.81
C MET A 529 26.01 -21.36 48.22
N ARG A 530 26.04 -22.66 48.53
CA ARG A 530 24.88 -23.39 49.05
C ARG A 530 24.40 -22.84 50.39
N GLN A 531 25.30 -22.57 51.34
CA GLN A 531 24.93 -21.97 52.62
C GLN A 531 24.33 -20.58 52.46
N ARG A 532 24.88 -19.74 51.58
CA ARG A 532 24.33 -18.40 51.31
C ARG A 532 22.98 -18.46 50.60
N PHE A 533 22.80 -19.38 49.67
CA PHE A 533 21.53 -19.61 49.00
C PHE A 533 20.44 -20.08 49.97
N LEU A 534 20.75 -21.05 50.84
CA LEU A 534 19.85 -21.51 51.90
C LEU A 534 19.49 -20.40 52.89
N LYS A 535 20.42 -19.48 53.17
CA LYS A 535 20.15 -18.29 54.00
C LYS A 535 19.22 -17.27 53.31
N TRP A 536 19.22 -17.20 51.98
CA TRP A 536 18.35 -16.32 51.20
C TRP A 536 17.00 -16.95 50.84
N GLN A 537 16.90 -18.27 50.88
CA GLN A 537 15.71 -19.02 50.50
C GLN A 537 14.43 -18.55 51.22
N PRO A 538 14.42 -18.26 52.55
CA PRO A 538 13.22 -17.77 53.23
C PRO A 538 12.77 -16.39 52.72
N SER A 539 13.72 -15.47 52.48
CA SER A 539 13.42 -14.14 51.95
C SER A 539 12.93 -14.20 50.50
N LEU A 540 13.51 -15.07 49.69
CA LEU A 540 13.05 -15.31 48.32
C LEU A 540 11.64 -15.92 48.31
N ASN A 541 11.37 -16.90 49.16
CA ASN A 541 10.04 -17.51 49.28
C ASN A 541 8.99 -16.50 49.75
N LEU A 542 9.33 -15.60 50.67
CA LEU A 542 8.45 -14.52 51.12
C LEU A 542 8.17 -13.50 50.00
N ILE A 543 9.19 -13.13 49.23
CA ILE A 543 9.04 -12.24 48.07
C ILE A 543 8.15 -12.90 47.02
N PHE A 544 8.39 -14.18 46.70
CA PHE A 544 7.58 -14.91 45.72
C PHE A 544 6.15 -15.13 46.20
N SER A 545 5.90 -15.43 47.48
CA SER A 545 4.53 -15.57 48.01
C SER A 545 3.78 -14.24 48.01
N THR A 546 4.47 -13.13 48.31
CA THR A 546 3.89 -11.78 48.29
C THR A 546 3.55 -11.35 46.87
N ILE A 547 4.43 -11.64 45.89
CA ILE A 547 4.15 -11.40 44.47
C ILE A 547 2.97 -12.26 44.00
N LEU A 548 2.92 -13.53 44.40
CA LEU A 548 1.85 -14.46 44.00
C LEU A 548 0.50 -14.07 44.60
N MET A 549 0.45 -13.65 45.87
CA MET A 549 -0.79 -13.17 46.50
C MET A 549 -1.28 -11.86 45.87
N ASN A 550 -0.38 -10.94 45.52
CA ASN A 550 -0.76 -9.71 44.81
C ASN A 550 -1.25 -10.00 43.38
N PHE A 551 -0.70 -11.01 42.70
CA PHE A 551 -1.18 -11.46 41.40
C PHE A 551 -2.52 -12.20 41.44
N GLN A 552 -2.90 -12.78 42.59
CA GLN A 552 -4.20 -13.42 42.79
C GLN A 552 -5.29 -12.43 43.22
N ALA A 553 -4.90 -11.29 43.80
CA ALA A 553 -5.80 -10.22 44.22
C ALA A 553 -6.17 -9.23 43.09
N ILE A 554 -5.34 -9.15 42.05
CA ILE A 554 -5.59 -8.45 40.78
C ILE A 554 -6.32 -9.39 39.84
#